data_AF-A0A521K9F1-F1
#
_entry.id   AF-A0A521K9F1-F1
#
_cell.length_a   1.000
_cell.length_b   1.000
_cell.length_c   1.000
_cell.angle_alpha   90.00
_cell.angle_beta   90.00
_cell.angle_gamma   90.00
#
_symmetry.space_group_name_H-M   'P 1'
#
loop_
_entity.id
_entity.type
_entity.pdbx_description
1 polymer ?
#
loop_
_entity_poly.entity_id
_entity_poly.type
_entity_poly.pdbx_seq_one_letter_code
_entity_poly.pdbx_strand_id
1 'polypeptide(L)'
;MSQKTWIVPTCIALVAVGAAGWQIGAQRAAAAAAREAQLEQTHALEALGAKLLDVAARLEKSEARVAELANRPTLAASNEARVSTDAIEAAVERFLAAQAAERAVAGTEPAAVPSGGKPAAASAAFDYPAALKSLLDPALSELDRDELWQKIKGAGKLDDAVAWFEKRAEEAPNDPNAQVELGTAYVQKILEAGGSSLAGKWAMKADGAWDRALELDDHHWEARFRKAVGLSFWPPIFGKQNEAISHFETLVAQQEAGAMQPHFVETYKLLGNMYVQAGKADQAAALWKKGLELFPNDADLLAKSQGK
;
A
#
# COMPACT_ATOMS: atom_id res chain seq x y z
N MET A 1 -60.44 -66.63 -43.42
CA MET A 1 -60.28 -65.55 -42.42
C MET A 1 -58.79 -65.29 -42.23
N SER A 2 -58.31 -64.12 -42.67
CA SER A 2 -57.19 -63.37 -42.06
C SER A 2 -56.98 -62.08 -42.88
N GLN A 3 -57.54 -60.97 -42.41
CA GLN A 3 -57.25 -59.62 -42.90
C GLN A 3 -55.90 -59.15 -42.33
N LYS A 4 -55.09 -58.47 -43.14
CA LYS A 4 -54.01 -57.59 -42.65
C LYS A 4 -54.13 -56.22 -43.31
N THR A 5 -54.27 -55.23 -42.43
CA THR A 5 -54.29 -53.79 -42.60
C THR A 5 -53.00 -53.22 -43.21
N TRP A 6 -53.12 -52.19 -44.07
CA TRP A 6 -52.07 -51.25 -44.42
C TRP A 6 -52.61 -49.81 -44.28
N ILE A 7 -52.13 -49.10 -43.27
CA ILE A 7 -52.10 -47.64 -43.13
C ILE A 7 -50.66 -47.41 -42.62
N VAL A 8 -49.74 -46.69 -43.26
CA VAL A 8 -49.60 -45.21 -43.37
C VAL A 8 -48.30 -44.98 -44.17
N PRO A 9 -48.20 -43.99 -45.08
CA PRO A 9 -46.97 -43.20 -45.14
C PRO A 9 -47.28 -41.71 -45.38
N THR A 10 -47.43 -40.92 -44.31
CA THR A 10 -47.50 -39.45 -44.44
C THR A 10 -46.85 -38.69 -43.27
N CYS A 11 -46.50 -39.36 -42.16
CA CYS A 11 -45.93 -38.68 -40.98
C CYS A 11 -44.39 -38.48 -41.02
N ILE A 12 -43.65 -39.09 -41.94
CA ILE A 12 -42.18 -39.04 -41.93
C ILE A 12 -41.61 -37.75 -42.57
N ALA A 13 -42.34 -37.11 -43.49
CA ALA A 13 -41.84 -35.93 -44.20
C ALA A 13 -41.86 -34.63 -43.37
N LEU A 14 -42.79 -34.47 -42.42
CA LEU A 14 -42.92 -33.24 -41.62
C LEU A 14 -41.89 -33.12 -40.48
N VAL A 15 -41.40 -34.24 -39.94
CA VAL A 15 -40.39 -34.23 -38.86
C VAL A 15 -38.99 -33.88 -39.38
N ALA A 16 -38.66 -34.27 -40.62
CA ALA A 16 -37.35 -34.01 -41.22
C ALA A 16 -37.11 -32.51 -41.55
N VAL A 17 -38.15 -31.79 -41.96
CA VAL A 17 -38.06 -30.34 -42.29
C VAL A 17 -37.89 -29.50 -41.01
N GLY A 18 -38.58 -29.86 -39.92
CA GLY A 18 -38.44 -29.17 -38.63
C GLY A 18 -37.05 -29.32 -38.01
N ALA A 19 -36.47 -30.53 -38.07
CA ALA A 19 -35.12 -30.79 -37.56
C ALA A 19 -34.04 -30.04 -38.38
N ALA A 20 -34.16 -29.98 -39.70
CA ALA A 20 -33.25 -29.23 -40.55
C ALA A 20 -33.34 -27.70 -40.30
N GLY A 21 -34.54 -27.16 -40.12
CA GLY A 21 -34.74 -25.75 -39.79
C GLY A 21 -34.15 -25.35 -38.43
N TRP A 22 -34.28 -26.21 -37.43
CA TRP A 22 -33.70 -25.99 -36.10
C TRP A 22 -32.17 -26.05 -36.10
N GLN A 23 -31.59 -27.02 -36.82
CA GLN A 23 -30.14 -27.15 -36.99
C GLN A 23 -29.53 -25.91 -37.68
N ILE A 24 -30.20 -25.39 -38.72
CA ILE A 24 -29.77 -24.18 -39.44
C ILE A 24 -29.91 -22.93 -38.54
N GLY A 25 -30.98 -22.84 -37.74
CA GLY A 25 -31.17 -21.76 -36.77
C GLY A 25 -30.10 -21.74 -35.69
N ALA A 26 -29.78 -22.91 -35.12
CA ALA A 26 -28.73 -23.07 -34.11
C ALA A 26 -27.33 -22.72 -34.66
N GLN A 27 -27.02 -23.14 -35.89
CA GLN A 27 -25.76 -22.77 -36.55
C GLN A 27 -25.64 -21.27 -36.81
N ARG A 28 -26.74 -20.59 -37.17
CA ARG A 28 -26.76 -19.14 -37.37
C ARG A 28 -26.58 -18.37 -36.06
N ALA A 29 -27.21 -18.82 -34.97
CA ALA A 29 -27.05 -18.23 -33.65
C ALA A 29 -25.61 -18.38 -33.13
N ALA A 30 -25.02 -19.57 -33.29
CA ALA A 30 -23.61 -19.82 -32.93
C ALA A 30 -22.64 -18.96 -33.76
N ALA A 31 -22.90 -18.78 -35.06
CA ALA A 31 -22.11 -17.91 -35.92
C ALA A 31 -22.24 -16.42 -35.56
N ALA A 32 -23.41 -15.98 -35.06
CA ALA A 32 -23.61 -14.61 -34.58
C ALA A 32 -22.84 -14.35 -33.28
N ALA A 33 -22.93 -15.25 -32.30
CA ALA A 33 -22.19 -15.15 -31.03
C ALA A 33 -20.67 -15.18 -31.25
N ALA A 34 -20.18 -16.02 -32.18
CA ALA A 34 -18.76 -16.04 -32.55
C ALA A 34 -18.30 -14.72 -33.19
N ARG A 35 -19.15 -14.05 -33.98
CA ARG A 35 -18.85 -12.73 -34.56
C ARG A 35 -18.82 -11.64 -33.51
N GLU A 36 -19.73 -11.65 -32.54
CA GLU A 36 -19.74 -10.70 -31.42
C GLU A 36 -18.50 -10.83 -30.55
N ALA A 37 -18.12 -12.06 -30.17
CA ALA A 37 -16.89 -12.31 -29.41
C ALA A 37 -15.63 -11.86 -30.17
N GLN A 38 -15.61 -12.05 -31.50
CA GLN A 38 -14.51 -11.59 -32.34
C GLN A 38 -14.46 -10.06 -32.45
N LEU A 39 -15.61 -9.38 -32.48
CA LEU A 39 -15.69 -7.92 -32.46
C LEU A 39 -15.19 -7.33 -31.13
N GLU A 40 -15.58 -7.92 -30.00
CA GLU A 40 -15.07 -7.53 -28.68
C GLU A 40 -13.55 -7.68 -28.57
N GLN A 41 -13.00 -8.80 -29.06
CA GLN A 41 -11.56 -9.00 -29.13
C GLN A 41 -10.87 -7.95 -30.01
N THR A 42 -11.44 -7.61 -31.16
CA THR A 42 -10.86 -6.56 -32.03
C THR A 42 -10.87 -5.19 -31.36
N HIS A 43 -11.96 -4.81 -30.68
CA HIS A 43 -12.02 -3.55 -29.93
C HIS A 43 -11.04 -3.52 -28.76
N ALA A 44 -10.87 -4.64 -28.04
CA ALA A 44 -9.88 -4.75 -26.98
C ALA A 44 -8.45 -4.59 -27.51
N LEU A 45 -8.14 -5.17 -28.68
CA LEU A 45 -6.84 -5.02 -29.35
C LEU A 45 -6.59 -3.59 -29.82
N GLU A 46 -7.60 -2.92 -30.38
CA GLU A 46 -7.51 -1.51 -30.77
C GLU A 46 -7.27 -0.60 -29.55
N ALA A 47 -8.00 -0.84 -28.45
CA ALA A 47 -7.81 -0.10 -27.20
C ALA A 47 -6.43 -0.32 -26.59
N LEU A 48 -5.89 -1.54 -26.68
CA LEU A 48 -4.52 -1.85 -26.27
C LEU A 48 -3.49 -1.12 -27.15
N GLY A 49 -3.70 -1.11 -28.47
CA GLY A 49 -2.86 -0.39 -29.43
C GLY A 49 -2.82 1.11 -29.16
N ALA A 50 -3.97 1.73 -28.88
CA ALA A 50 -4.05 3.14 -28.52
C ALA A 50 -3.29 3.46 -27.22
N LYS A 51 -3.38 2.59 -26.21
CA LYS A 51 -2.62 2.74 -24.96
C LYS A 51 -1.10 2.59 -25.17
N LEU A 52 -0.68 1.66 -26.03
CA LEU A 52 0.74 1.48 -26.35
C LEU A 52 1.31 2.70 -27.09
N LEU A 53 0.54 3.32 -27.99
CA LEU A 53 0.94 4.55 -28.67
C LEU A 53 1.05 5.73 -27.68
N ASP A 54 0.15 5.87 -26.72
CA ASP A 54 0.25 6.88 -25.66
C ASP A 54 1.52 6.70 -24.81
N VAL A 55 1.81 5.45 -24.41
CA VAL A 55 3.02 5.13 -23.63
C VAL A 55 4.29 5.43 -24.44
N ALA A 56 4.33 5.09 -25.73
CA ALA A 56 5.45 5.40 -26.61
C ALA A 56 5.67 6.92 -26.75
N ALA A 57 4.60 7.70 -26.94
CA ALA A 57 4.68 9.16 -27.02
C ALA A 57 5.16 9.79 -25.70
N ARG A 58 4.73 9.24 -24.56
CA ARG A 58 5.20 9.68 -23.23
C ARG A 58 6.67 9.35 -23.00
N LEU A 59 7.13 8.20 -23.50
CA LEU A 59 8.52 7.78 -23.43
C LEU A 59 9.41 8.72 -24.25
N GLU A 60 9.04 9.00 -25.51
CA GLU A 60 9.76 9.94 -26.37
C GLU A 60 9.86 11.35 -25.73
N LYS A 61 8.75 11.84 -25.15
CA LYS A 61 8.74 13.11 -24.40
C LYS A 61 9.60 13.08 -23.13
N SER A 62 9.79 11.91 -22.52
CA SER A 62 10.67 11.74 -21.36
C SER A 62 12.14 11.71 -21.77
N GLU A 63 12.47 11.02 -22.87
CA GLU A 63 13.81 10.97 -23.44
C GLU A 63 14.26 12.35 -23.92
N ALA A 64 13.36 13.12 -24.56
CA ALA A 64 13.63 14.51 -24.93
C ALA A 64 13.95 15.40 -23.71
N ARG A 65 13.22 15.21 -22.60
CA ARG A 65 13.50 15.93 -21.33
C ARG A 65 14.82 15.51 -20.71
N VAL A 66 15.17 14.22 -20.77
CA VAL A 66 16.46 13.72 -20.29
C VAL A 66 17.61 14.28 -21.13
N ALA A 67 17.47 14.33 -22.46
CA ALA A 67 18.45 14.91 -23.37
C ALA A 67 18.60 16.43 -23.16
N GLU A 68 17.49 17.15 -22.93
CA GLU A 68 17.51 18.57 -22.57
C GLU A 68 18.26 18.81 -21.26
N LEU A 69 17.98 18.01 -20.22
CA LEU A 69 18.69 18.07 -18.95
C LEU A 69 20.18 17.76 -19.10
N ALA A 70 20.53 16.73 -19.87
CA ALA A 70 21.92 16.34 -20.12
C ALA A 70 22.73 17.44 -20.81
N ASN A 71 22.10 18.24 -21.67
CA ASN A 71 22.75 19.33 -22.41
C ASN A 71 22.73 20.68 -21.66
N ARG A 72 22.22 20.75 -20.43
CA ARG A 72 22.32 21.99 -19.64
C ARG A 72 23.78 22.21 -19.20
N PRO A 73 24.40 23.36 -19.50
CA PRO A 73 25.81 23.62 -19.22
C PRO A 73 26.16 23.57 -17.71
N THR A 74 25.16 23.71 -16.83
CA THR A 74 25.32 23.54 -15.39
C THR A 74 25.55 22.09 -14.95
N LEU A 75 25.04 21.09 -15.68
CA LEU A 75 25.25 19.66 -15.35
C LEU A 75 26.60 19.13 -15.88
N ALA A 76 27.07 19.62 -17.02
CA ALA A 76 28.39 19.27 -17.55
C ALA A 76 29.53 19.71 -16.61
N ALA A 77 29.45 20.91 -16.03
CA ALA A 77 30.39 21.36 -15.00
C ALA A 77 30.28 20.59 -13.67
N SER A 78 29.13 19.96 -13.40
CA SER A 78 28.89 19.19 -12.17
C SER A 78 29.43 17.77 -12.21
N ASN A 79 29.68 17.20 -13.40
CA ASN A 79 30.18 15.84 -13.54
C ASN A 79 31.69 15.72 -13.25
N GLU A 80 32.47 16.79 -13.44
CA GLU A 80 33.91 16.82 -13.08
C GLU A 80 34.14 16.93 -11.56
N ALA A 81 33.09 17.27 -10.79
CA ALA A 81 33.14 17.44 -9.33
C ALA A 81 32.35 16.36 -8.56
N ARG A 82 32.07 15.20 -9.17
CA ARG A 82 31.45 14.08 -8.44
C ARG A 82 32.49 13.45 -7.50
N VAL A 83 32.30 13.65 -6.20
CA VAL A 83 32.94 12.84 -5.16
C VAL A 83 32.54 11.37 -5.41
N SER A 84 33.51 10.46 -5.55
CA SER A 84 33.22 9.04 -5.78
C SER A 84 32.40 8.47 -4.62
N THR A 85 31.59 7.45 -4.90
CA THR A 85 30.85 6.69 -3.86
C THR A 85 31.79 6.25 -2.75
N ASP A 86 32.98 5.77 -3.09
CA ASP A 86 34.01 5.34 -2.15
C ASP A 86 34.51 6.50 -1.26
N ALA A 87 34.63 7.71 -1.81
CA ALA A 87 35.04 8.89 -1.06
C ALA A 87 33.91 9.41 -0.16
N ILE A 88 32.64 9.22 -0.54
CA ILE A 88 31.47 9.50 0.30
C ILE A 88 31.40 8.49 1.45
N GLU A 89 31.53 7.20 1.17
CA GLU A 89 31.54 6.13 2.19
C GLU A 89 32.67 6.34 3.20
N ALA A 90 33.90 6.60 2.73
CA ALA A 90 35.03 6.89 3.60
C ALA A 90 34.88 8.19 4.42
N ALA A 91 34.10 9.16 3.94
CA ALA A 91 33.78 10.37 4.69
C ALA A 91 32.73 10.10 5.78
N VAL A 92 31.72 9.29 5.48
CA VAL A 92 30.69 8.85 6.43
C VAL A 92 31.30 8.02 7.55
N GLU A 93 32.19 7.07 7.24
CA GLU A 93 32.89 6.26 8.26
C GLU A 93 33.72 7.12 9.21
N ARG A 94 34.45 8.11 8.68
CA ARG A 94 35.23 9.06 9.50
C ARG A 94 34.33 9.89 10.40
N PHE A 95 33.19 10.34 9.90
CA PHE A 95 32.22 11.11 10.68
C PHE A 95 31.58 10.26 11.80
N LEU A 96 31.25 9.01 11.52
CA LEU A 96 30.70 8.08 12.53
C LEU A 96 31.74 7.75 13.61
N ALA A 97 33.00 7.55 13.23
CA ALA A 97 34.10 7.34 14.17
C ALA A 97 34.33 8.57 15.06
N ALA A 98 34.24 9.78 14.50
CA ALA A 98 34.37 11.03 15.25
C ALA A 98 33.21 11.22 16.25
N GLN A 99 31.96 10.96 15.86
CA GLN A 99 30.82 11.05 16.78
C GLN A 99 30.83 9.97 17.88
N ALA A 100 31.32 8.76 17.57
CA ALA A 100 31.51 7.72 18.57
C ALA A 100 32.61 8.10 19.58
N ALA A 101 33.69 8.75 19.12
CA ALA A 101 34.75 9.28 19.98
C ALA A 101 34.26 10.45 20.84
N GLU A 102 33.47 11.37 20.29
CA GLU A 102 32.87 12.49 21.05
C GLU A 102 31.91 12.00 22.15
N ARG A 103 31.10 10.96 21.87
CA ARG A 103 30.24 10.32 22.87
C ARG A 103 31.02 9.57 23.96
N ALA A 104 32.20 9.03 23.63
CA ALA A 104 33.08 8.39 24.60
C ALA A 104 33.83 9.39 25.49
N VAL A 105 34.11 10.60 24.97
CA VAL A 105 34.75 11.70 25.72
C VAL A 105 33.75 12.47 26.58
N ALA A 106 32.48 12.57 26.17
CA ALA A 106 31.40 13.26 26.88
C ALA A 106 30.80 12.45 28.06
N GLY A 107 31.65 11.81 28.87
CA GLY A 107 31.28 11.19 30.15
C GLY A 107 30.95 12.21 31.25
N THR A 108 30.01 13.12 30.99
CA THR A 108 29.54 14.14 31.95
C THR A 108 28.05 13.97 32.22
N GLU A 109 27.72 13.67 33.48
CA GLU A 109 26.37 13.73 34.05
C GLU A 109 25.66 15.03 33.62
N PRO A 110 24.41 14.96 33.11
CA PRO A 110 23.69 16.17 32.75
C PRO A 110 23.14 16.87 34.00
N ALA A 111 23.61 18.09 34.21
CA ALA A 111 23.05 19.05 35.15
C ALA A 111 21.60 19.42 34.77
N ALA A 112 20.76 19.49 35.80
CA ALA A 112 19.33 19.74 35.73
C ALA A 112 18.97 21.18 35.28
N VAL A 113 17.87 21.28 34.53
CA VAL A 113 17.06 22.50 34.36
C VAL A 113 15.71 22.24 35.05
N PRO A 114 15.14 23.20 35.83
CA PRO A 114 14.12 22.88 36.82
C PRO A 114 12.76 22.64 36.16
N SER A 115 12.19 21.45 36.37
CA SER A 115 10.77 21.21 36.18
C SER A 115 10.00 21.74 37.40
N GLY A 116 9.04 22.62 37.13
CA GLY A 116 8.07 23.03 38.13
C GLY A 116 7.17 21.86 38.51
N GLY A 117 7.27 21.44 39.78
CA GLY A 117 6.19 20.82 40.54
C GLY A 117 5.85 19.35 40.22
N LYS A 118 6.55 18.43 40.87
CA LYS A 118 6.09 17.05 41.10
C LYS A 118 4.97 17.04 42.17
N PRO A 119 4.18 15.96 42.23
CA PRO A 119 4.41 15.03 43.33
C PRO A 119 4.92 13.69 42.83
N ALA A 120 5.90 13.18 43.55
CA ALA A 120 6.57 11.93 43.28
C ALA A 120 5.62 10.73 43.39
N ALA A 121 5.29 10.13 42.24
CA ALA A 121 5.22 8.68 42.14
C ALA A 121 6.62 8.17 41.71
N ALA A 122 7.09 7.12 42.35
CA ALA A 122 8.30 6.41 41.95
C ALA A 122 8.13 5.97 40.48
N SER A 123 9.01 6.39 39.57
CA SER A 123 8.98 5.84 38.21
C SER A 123 9.42 4.39 38.33
N ALA A 124 8.47 3.46 38.22
CA ALA A 124 8.80 2.07 38.00
C ALA A 124 9.82 1.99 36.85
N ALA A 125 10.87 1.19 37.02
CA ALA A 125 11.81 0.92 35.94
C ALA A 125 11.02 0.52 34.68
N PHE A 126 11.37 1.09 33.52
CA PHE A 126 10.70 0.77 32.28
C PHE A 126 10.82 -0.73 31.99
N ASP A 127 9.71 -1.45 32.08
CA ASP A 127 9.65 -2.89 31.79
C ASP A 127 9.61 -3.11 30.29
N TYR A 128 10.80 -3.16 29.69
CA TYR A 128 10.98 -3.35 28.26
C TYR A 128 10.40 -4.69 27.74
N PRO A 129 10.61 -5.85 28.38
CA PRO A 129 9.96 -7.09 27.97
C PRO A 129 8.43 -7.04 28.00
N ALA A 130 7.83 -6.40 29.01
CA ALA A 130 6.39 -6.20 29.05
C ALA A 130 5.92 -5.26 27.94
N ALA A 131 6.66 -4.18 27.67
CA ALA A 131 6.34 -3.25 26.58
C ALA A 131 6.30 -3.95 25.21
N LEU A 132 7.28 -4.80 24.89
CA LEU A 132 7.28 -5.58 23.64
C LEU A 132 6.05 -6.49 23.52
N LYS A 133 5.65 -7.13 24.62
CA LYS A 133 4.43 -7.98 24.63
C LYS A 133 3.16 -7.15 24.45
N SER A 134 3.08 -5.98 25.08
CA SER A 134 1.93 -5.08 24.91
C SER A 134 1.80 -4.60 23.47
N LEU A 135 2.90 -4.41 22.75
CA LEU A 135 2.87 -4.02 21.33
C LEU A 135 2.25 -5.09 20.41
N LEU A 136 2.13 -6.34 20.87
CA LEU A 136 1.44 -7.41 20.14
C LEU A 136 -0.08 -7.41 20.34
N ASP A 137 -0.60 -6.59 21.26
CA ASP A 137 -2.03 -6.54 21.52
C ASP A 137 -2.75 -5.75 20.40
N PRO A 138 -3.63 -6.40 19.61
CA PRO A 138 -4.38 -5.71 18.56
C PRO A 138 -5.39 -4.70 19.14
N ALA A 139 -5.79 -4.83 20.41
CA ALA A 139 -6.70 -3.90 21.06
C ALA A 139 -5.97 -2.67 21.66
N LEU A 140 -4.63 -2.63 21.63
CA LEU A 140 -3.87 -1.48 22.08
C LEU A 140 -4.20 -0.26 21.22
N SER A 141 -4.53 0.86 21.85
CA SER A 141 -4.82 2.10 21.11
C SER A 141 -3.57 2.60 20.39
N GLU A 142 -3.75 3.31 19.26
CA GLU A 142 -2.60 3.90 18.56
C GLU A 142 -1.80 4.87 19.43
N LEU A 143 -2.48 5.63 20.31
CA LEU A 143 -1.83 6.53 21.24
C LEU A 143 -0.94 5.78 22.24
N ASP A 144 -1.46 4.71 22.86
CA ASP A 144 -0.69 3.91 23.81
C ASP A 144 0.48 3.19 23.12
N ARG A 145 0.26 2.72 21.88
CA ARG A 145 1.30 2.11 21.04
C ARG A 145 2.43 3.10 20.76
N ASP A 146 2.08 4.32 20.37
CA ASP A 146 3.04 5.40 20.13
C ASP A 146 3.81 5.73 21.42
N GLU A 147 3.14 5.84 22.57
CA GLU A 147 3.79 6.06 23.85
C GLU A 147 4.79 4.95 24.21
N LEU A 148 4.45 3.68 23.97
CA LEU A 148 5.36 2.56 24.19
C LEU A 148 6.58 2.66 23.28
N TRP A 149 6.39 2.94 21.99
CA TRP A 149 7.51 3.15 21.08
C TRP A 149 8.39 4.34 21.49
N GLN A 150 7.81 5.44 21.99
CA GLN A 150 8.59 6.56 22.52
C GLN A 150 9.40 6.16 23.77
N LYS A 151 8.83 5.37 24.69
CA LYS A 151 9.55 4.84 25.85
C LYS A 151 10.70 3.91 25.44
N ILE A 152 10.48 3.03 24.45
CA ILE A 152 11.52 2.15 23.88
C ILE A 152 12.66 2.98 23.27
N LYS A 153 12.33 4.01 22.48
CA LYS A 153 13.30 4.93 21.88
C LYS A 153 14.07 5.71 22.94
N GLY A 154 13.39 6.28 23.93
CA GLY A 154 14.00 7.00 25.05
C GLY A 154 14.93 6.13 25.90
N ALA A 155 14.69 4.82 25.95
CA ALA A 155 15.58 3.85 26.59
C ALA A 155 16.76 3.40 25.72
N GLY A 156 16.88 3.88 24.47
CA GLY A 156 17.90 3.45 23.52
C GLY A 156 17.75 2.00 23.06
N LYS A 157 16.52 1.46 23.14
CA LYS A 157 16.20 0.04 22.88
C LYS A 157 15.52 -0.21 21.53
N LEU A 158 15.57 0.75 20.62
CA LEU A 158 14.90 0.62 19.33
C LEU A 158 15.50 -0.50 18.46
N ASP A 159 16.83 -0.59 18.38
CA ASP A 159 17.49 -1.65 17.60
C ASP A 159 17.22 -3.03 18.20
N ASP A 160 17.28 -3.16 19.53
CA ASP A 160 16.90 -4.39 20.24
C ASP A 160 15.45 -4.79 19.94
N ALA A 161 14.53 -3.81 19.86
CA ALA A 161 13.12 -4.07 19.57
C ALA A 161 12.92 -4.55 18.13
N VAL A 162 13.59 -3.92 17.16
CA VAL A 162 13.56 -4.37 15.77
C VAL A 162 14.09 -5.80 15.65
N ALA A 163 15.22 -6.12 16.29
CA ALA A 163 15.78 -7.47 16.28
C ALA A 163 14.82 -8.50 16.92
N TRP A 164 14.09 -8.10 17.96
CA TRP A 164 13.07 -8.95 18.58
C TRP A 164 11.90 -9.24 17.62
N PHE A 165 11.41 -8.24 16.88
CA PHE A 165 10.37 -8.44 15.87
C PHE A 165 10.87 -9.22 14.65
N GLU A 166 12.13 -9.02 14.22
CA GLU A 166 12.77 -9.83 13.16
C GLU A 166 12.77 -11.31 13.57
N LYS A 167 13.23 -11.62 14.80
CA LYS A 167 13.21 -12.98 15.33
C LYS A 167 11.79 -13.56 15.44
N ARG A 168 10.81 -12.78 15.89
CA ARG A 168 9.42 -13.22 15.97
C ARG A 168 8.87 -13.60 14.60
N ALA A 169 9.14 -12.79 13.56
CA ALA A 169 8.73 -13.07 12.20
C ALA A 169 9.42 -14.30 11.61
N GLU A 170 10.67 -14.57 12.00
CA GLU A 170 11.41 -15.80 11.65
C GLU A 170 10.84 -17.04 12.33
N GLU A 171 10.45 -16.95 13.60
CA GLU A 171 9.82 -18.04 14.36
C GLU A 171 8.38 -18.32 13.91
N ALA A 172 7.70 -17.33 13.33
CA ALA A 172 6.33 -17.40 12.84
C ALA A 172 6.20 -16.95 11.37
N PRO A 173 6.85 -17.62 10.39
CA PRO A 173 6.92 -17.15 9.01
C PRO A 173 5.60 -17.22 8.22
N ASN A 174 4.58 -17.86 8.80
CA ASN A 174 3.23 -17.99 8.25
C ASN A 174 2.18 -17.22 9.06
N ASP A 175 2.59 -16.42 10.05
CA ASP A 175 1.70 -15.51 10.76
C ASP A 175 1.74 -14.12 10.09
N PRO A 176 0.67 -13.68 9.42
CA PRO A 176 0.66 -12.36 8.78
C PRO A 176 0.79 -11.22 9.81
N ASN A 177 0.32 -11.39 11.05
CA ASN A 177 0.46 -10.36 12.09
C ASN A 177 1.93 -10.16 12.46
N ALA A 178 2.70 -11.24 12.58
CA ALA A 178 4.14 -11.17 12.83
C ALA A 178 4.89 -10.32 11.77
N GLN A 179 4.45 -10.40 10.51
CA GLN A 179 5.01 -9.60 9.41
C GLN A 179 4.56 -8.13 9.48
N VAL A 180 3.30 -7.87 9.84
CA VAL A 180 2.77 -6.50 10.06
C VAL A 180 3.48 -5.79 11.21
N GLU A 181 3.69 -6.50 12.31
CA GLU A 181 4.40 -6.03 13.50
C GLU A 181 5.87 -5.70 13.18
N LEU A 182 6.53 -6.57 12.40
CA LEU A 182 7.87 -6.32 11.89
C LEU A 182 7.93 -5.07 10.99
N GLY A 183 6.99 -4.93 10.04
CA GLY A 183 6.89 -3.73 9.21
C GLY A 183 6.71 -2.46 10.05
N THR A 184 5.90 -2.54 11.11
CA THR A 184 5.68 -1.43 12.06
C THR A 184 6.95 -1.10 12.85
N ALA A 185 7.73 -2.10 13.26
CA ALA A 185 9.02 -1.89 13.90
C ALA A 185 10.02 -1.19 12.95
N TYR A 186 10.05 -1.57 11.67
CA TYR A 186 10.87 -0.87 10.66
C TYR A 186 10.44 0.58 10.44
N VAL A 187 9.15 0.90 10.52
CA VAL A 187 8.67 2.30 10.46
C VAL A 187 9.28 3.13 11.58
N GLN A 188 9.48 2.58 12.78
CA GLN A 188 10.13 3.33 13.86
C GLN A 188 11.58 3.71 13.52
N LYS A 189 12.29 2.87 12.75
CA LYS A 189 13.62 3.21 12.22
C LYS A 189 13.56 4.28 11.13
N ILE A 190 12.51 4.32 10.32
CA ILE A 190 12.27 5.42 9.37
C ILE A 190 12.09 6.74 10.14
N LEU A 191 11.27 6.73 11.19
CA LEU A 191 11.01 7.91 12.01
C LEU A 191 12.27 8.41 12.75
N GLU A 192 13.10 7.49 13.26
CA GLU A 192 14.39 7.84 13.87
C GLU A 192 15.39 8.39 12.84
N ALA A 193 15.46 7.79 11.66
CA ALA A 193 16.34 8.21 10.58
C ALA A 193 15.92 9.55 9.95
N GLY A 194 14.65 9.95 10.08
CA GLY A 194 14.11 11.18 9.52
C GLY A 194 14.32 11.27 8.00
N GLY A 195 14.68 12.44 7.50
CA GLY A 195 14.96 12.66 6.07
C GLY A 195 16.33 12.14 5.58
N SER A 196 17.02 11.31 6.36
CA SER A 196 18.33 10.77 5.96
C SER A 196 18.21 9.69 4.89
N SER A 197 19.32 9.41 4.19
CA SER A 197 19.40 8.32 3.20
C SER A 197 19.10 6.94 3.79
N LEU A 198 19.23 6.77 5.12
CA LEU A 198 18.92 5.53 5.81
C LEU A 198 17.41 5.22 5.84
N ALA A 199 16.54 6.22 5.74
CA ALA A 199 15.10 6.04 5.72
C ALA A 199 14.63 5.15 4.55
N GLY A 200 15.29 5.27 3.38
CA GLY A 200 14.96 4.46 2.21
C GLY A 200 15.17 2.96 2.44
N LYS A 201 16.24 2.57 3.15
CA LYS A 201 16.50 1.15 3.49
C LYS A 201 15.39 0.59 4.37
N TRP A 202 14.98 1.32 5.39
CA TRP A 202 13.92 0.89 6.30
C TRP A 202 12.55 0.93 5.65
N ALA A 203 12.29 1.87 4.74
CA ALA A 203 11.08 1.89 3.92
C ALA A 203 10.95 0.65 3.04
N MET A 204 12.03 0.22 2.38
CA MET A 204 12.02 -1.03 1.60
C MET A 204 11.79 -2.27 2.48
N LYS A 205 12.41 -2.31 3.66
CA LYS A 205 12.19 -3.40 4.63
C LYS A 205 10.74 -3.45 5.13
N ALA A 206 10.15 -2.29 5.45
CA ALA A 206 8.75 -2.21 5.89
C ALA A 206 7.78 -2.65 4.78
N ASP A 207 8.00 -2.18 3.56
CA ASP A 207 7.19 -2.56 2.39
C ASP A 207 7.24 -4.07 2.13
N GLY A 208 8.43 -4.68 2.17
CA GLY A 208 8.58 -6.12 2.02
C GLY A 208 7.91 -6.94 3.12
N ALA A 209 7.88 -6.44 4.36
CA ALA A 209 7.15 -7.11 5.46
C ALA A 209 5.64 -7.08 5.22
N TRP A 210 5.10 -5.95 4.77
CA TRP A 210 3.67 -5.85 4.45
C TRP A 210 3.29 -6.65 3.20
N ASP A 211 4.16 -6.72 2.19
CA ASP A 211 3.97 -7.62 1.06
C ASP A 211 3.89 -9.07 1.51
N ARG A 212 4.82 -9.51 2.38
CA ARG A 212 4.78 -10.86 2.93
C ARG A 212 3.50 -11.13 3.73
N ALA A 213 3.01 -10.14 4.49
CA ALA A 213 1.72 -10.26 5.18
C ALA A 213 0.55 -10.42 4.20
N LEU A 214 0.53 -9.66 3.10
CA LEU A 214 -0.52 -9.73 2.08
C LEU A 214 -0.45 -10.97 1.20
N GLU A 215 0.73 -11.56 1.02
CA GLU A 215 0.88 -12.89 0.41
C GLU A 215 0.24 -13.99 1.27
N LEU A 216 0.31 -13.85 2.59
CA LEU A 216 -0.28 -14.79 3.55
C LEU A 216 -1.79 -14.57 3.70
N ASP A 217 -2.21 -13.31 3.75
CA ASP A 217 -3.60 -12.91 3.84
C ASP A 217 -3.85 -11.60 3.07
N ASP A 218 -4.39 -11.74 1.85
CA ASP A 218 -4.70 -10.61 0.97
C ASP A 218 -5.85 -9.72 1.54
N HIS A 219 -6.64 -10.21 2.49
CA HIS A 219 -7.69 -9.43 3.17
C HIS A 219 -7.24 -8.85 4.51
N HIS A 220 -5.94 -8.94 4.83
CA HIS A 220 -5.40 -8.37 6.05
C HIS A 220 -5.44 -6.85 6.02
N TRP A 221 -6.45 -6.26 6.67
CA TRP A 221 -6.70 -4.82 6.65
C TRP A 221 -5.47 -4.02 7.07
N GLU A 222 -4.85 -4.35 8.21
CA GLU A 222 -3.75 -3.56 8.76
C GLU A 222 -2.50 -3.58 7.86
N ALA A 223 -2.16 -4.73 7.27
CA ALA A 223 -1.05 -4.85 6.32
C ALA A 223 -1.26 -3.92 5.12
N ARG A 224 -2.44 -4.00 4.48
CA ARG A 224 -2.76 -3.18 3.31
C ARG A 224 -2.84 -1.70 3.67
N PHE A 225 -3.39 -1.37 4.83
CA PHE A 225 -3.51 0.01 5.31
C PHE A 225 -2.13 0.61 5.58
N ARG A 226 -1.26 -0.09 6.30
CA ARG A 226 0.09 0.38 6.60
C ARG A 226 0.94 0.51 5.33
N LYS A 227 0.82 -0.43 4.38
CA LYS A 227 1.45 -0.31 3.05
C LYS A 227 0.98 0.92 2.31
N ALA A 228 -0.34 1.15 2.22
CA ALA A 228 -0.89 2.33 1.55
C ALA A 228 -0.43 3.63 2.20
N VAL A 229 -0.44 3.71 3.53
CA VAL A 229 0.07 4.84 4.31
C VAL A 229 1.55 5.06 4.02
N GLY A 230 2.37 4.01 4.12
CA GLY A 230 3.81 4.08 3.85
C GLY A 230 4.10 4.60 2.45
N LEU A 231 3.45 4.07 1.43
CA LEU A 231 3.54 4.49 0.03
C LEU A 231 3.11 5.95 -0.17
N SER A 232 2.11 6.44 0.58
CA SER A 232 1.62 7.82 0.47
C SER A 232 2.67 8.86 0.87
N PHE A 233 3.61 8.51 1.75
CA PHE A 233 4.69 9.39 2.22
C PHE A 233 5.95 9.34 1.35
N TRP A 234 6.01 8.48 0.34
CA TRP A 234 7.16 8.47 -0.58
C TRP A 234 7.24 9.80 -1.35
N PRO A 235 8.46 10.32 -1.59
CA PRO A 235 8.62 11.53 -2.39
C PRO A 235 7.92 11.40 -3.76
N PRO A 236 7.17 12.42 -4.23
CA PRO A 236 6.38 12.35 -5.47
C PRO A 236 7.16 11.95 -6.72
N ILE A 237 8.48 12.19 -6.74
CA ILE A 237 9.38 11.77 -7.83
C ILE A 237 9.39 10.25 -8.06
N PHE A 238 9.03 9.44 -7.05
CA PHE A 238 8.92 7.98 -7.17
C PHE A 238 7.54 7.50 -7.65
N GLY A 239 6.54 8.39 -7.74
CA GLY A 239 5.23 8.08 -8.31
C GLY A 239 4.39 7.06 -7.53
N LYS A 240 4.73 6.79 -6.26
CA LYS A 240 4.08 5.77 -5.41
C LYS A 240 2.67 6.12 -4.95
N GLN A 241 2.22 7.36 -5.18
CA GLN A 241 0.89 7.84 -4.77
C GLN A 241 -0.25 7.08 -5.46
N ASN A 242 -0.09 6.70 -6.73
CA ASN A 242 -1.11 5.92 -7.44
C ASN A 242 -1.23 4.50 -6.88
N GLU A 243 -0.11 3.91 -6.47
CA GLU A 243 -0.07 2.59 -5.84
C GLU A 243 -0.76 2.63 -4.47
N ALA A 244 -0.46 3.65 -3.65
CA ALA A 244 -1.15 3.89 -2.39
C ALA A 244 -2.67 4.04 -2.56
N ILE A 245 -3.12 4.83 -3.55
CA ILE A 245 -4.54 4.98 -3.89
C ILE A 245 -5.17 3.62 -4.23
N SER A 246 -4.51 2.80 -5.06
CA SER A 246 -4.99 1.46 -5.42
C SER A 246 -5.16 0.54 -4.20
N HIS A 247 -4.21 0.56 -3.26
CA HIS A 247 -4.33 -0.22 -2.02
C HIS A 247 -5.50 0.26 -1.15
N PHE A 248 -5.69 1.57 -1.02
CA PHE A 248 -6.82 2.12 -0.29
C PHE A 248 -8.16 1.84 -0.97
N GLU A 249 -8.26 1.90 -2.31
CA GLU A 249 -9.46 1.52 -3.06
C GLU A 249 -9.80 0.04 -2.83
N THR A 250 -8.78 -0.83 -2.80
CA THR A 250 -8.96 -2.25 -2.47
C THR A 250 -9.48 -2.43 -1.06
N LEU A 251 -8.95 -1.69 -0.08
CA LEU A 251 -9.48 -1.71 1.29
C LEU A 251 -10.95 -1.32 1.35
N VAL A 252 -11.35 -0.21 0.71
CA VAL A 252 -12.75 0.21 0.68
C VAL A 252 -13.64 -0.90 0.11
N ALA A 253 -13.24 -1.54 -0.99
CA ALA A 253 -13.99 -2.65 -1.58
C ALA A 253 -14.10 -3.86 -0.63
N GLN A 254 -13.00 -4.25 0.03
CA GLN A 254 -12.98 -5.35 0.99
C GLN A 254 -13.83 -5.06 2.24
N GLN A 255 -13.78 -3.83 2.75
CA GLN A 255 -14.53 -3.38 3.93
C GLN A 255 -16.03 -3.38 3.67
N GLU A 256 -16.46 -2.95 2.48
CA GLU A 256 -17.88 -2.91 2.10
C GLU A 256 -18.47 -4.28 1.81
N ALA A 257 -17.64 -5.25 1.43
CA ALA A 257 -18.03 -6.65 1.29
C ALA A 257 -18.07 -7.40 2.63
N GLY A 258 -17.49 -6.82 3.69
CA GLY A 258 -17.30 -7.46 5.00
C GLY A 258 -18.14 -6.86 6.12
N ALA A 259 -17.88 -7.35 7.34
CA ALA A 259 -18.43 -6.75 8.54
C ALA A 259 -17.69 -5.43 8.84
N MET A 260 -18.44 -4.34 8.91
CA MET A 260 -17.88 -3.01 9.16
C MET A 260 -17.24 -2.93 10.54
N GLN A 261 -16.03 -2.37 10.62
CA GLN A 261 -15.30 -2.15 11.86
C GLN A 261 -15.12 -0.66 12.12
N PRO A 262 -15.13 -0.19 13.39
CA PRO A 262 -15.00 1.24 13.70
C PRO A 262 -13.74 1.90 13.11
N HIS A 263 -12.61 1.20 13.09
CA HIS A 263 -11.33 1.73 12.60
C HIS A 263 -11.26 1.86 11.06
N PHE A 264 -12.20 1.27 10.32
CA PHE A 264 -12.24 1.35 8.87
C PHE A 264 -12.49 2.78 8.34
N VAL A 265 -13.02 3.67 9.19
CA VAL A 265 -13.21 5.10 8.88
C VAL A 265 -11.92 5.77 8.40
N GLU A 266 -10.76 5.34 8.89
CA GLU A 266 -9.46 5.90 8.50
C GLU A 266 -9.14 5.67 7.02
N THR A 267 -9.60 4.55 6.44
CA THR A 267 -9.42 4.26 5.02
C THR A 267 -10.14 5.31 4.15
N TYR A 268 -11.39 5.64 4.48
CA TYR A 268 -12.18 6.64 3.75
C TYR A 268 -11.57 8.04 3.86
N LYS A 269 -11.11 8.41 5.05
CA LYS A 269 -10.44 9.70 5.30
C LYS A 269 -9.18 9.85 4.45
N LEU A 270 -8.26 8.88 4.54
CA LEU A 270 -6.97 8.94 3.86
C LEU A 270 -7.11 8.85 2.35
N LEU A 271 -7.94 7.93 1.83
CA LEU A 271 -8.17 7.84 0.39
C LEU A 271 -8.75 9.12 -0.19
N GLY A 272 -9.74 9.74 0.49
CA GLY A 272 -10.29 11.01 0.02
C GLY A 272 -9.25 12.14 0.06
N ASN A 273 -8.38 12.18 1.08
CA ASN A 273 -7.25 13.12 1.10
C ASN A 273 -6.31 12.90 -0.09
N MET A 274 -6.01 11.63 -0.43
CA MET A 274 -5.18 11.29 -1.59
C MET A 274 -5.87 11.65 -2.92
N TYR A 275 -7.19 11.49 -3.02
CA TYR A 275 -7.95 11.96 -4.17
C TYR A 275 -7.87 13.47 -4.33
N VAL A 276 -8.00 14.25 -3.24
CA VAL A 276 -7.79 15.71 -3.31
C VAL A 276 -6.39 16.05 -3.80
N GLN A 277 -5.35 15.40 -3.27
CA GLN A 277 -3.97 15.62 -3.70
C GLN A 277 -3.75 15.26 -5.18
N ALA A 278 -4.50 14.27 -5.69
CA ALA A 278 -4.50 13.88 -7.10
C ALA A 278 -5.39 14.76 -8.00
N GLY A 279 -6.01 15.83 -7.47
CA GLY A 279 -6.92 16.70 -8.22
C GLY A 279 -8.31 16.10 -8.48
N LYS A 280 -8.65 14.99 -7.82
CA LYS A 280 -9.91 14.25 -7.95
C LYS A 280 -10.92 14.65 -6.87
N ALA A 281 -11.19 15.95 -6.73
CA ALA A 281 -12.02 16.48 -5.65
C ALA A 281 -13.44 15.90 -5.61
N ASP A 282 -14.07 15.67 -6.77
CA ASP A 282 -15.41 15.07 -6.84
C ASP A 282 -15.42 13.64 -6.31
N GLN A 283 -14.37 12.86 -6.61
CA GLN A 283 -14.23 11.49 -6.08
C GLN A 283 -14.00 11.51 -4.56
N ALA A 284 -13.22 12.46 -4.05
CA ALA A 284 -13.01 12.65 -2.61
C ALA A 284 -14.33 12.97 -1.89
N ALA A 285 -15.10 13.93 -2.41
CA ALA A 285 -16.38 14.33 -1.83
C ALA A 285 -17.40 13.18 -1.81
N ALA A 286 -17.50 12.43 -2.91
CA ALA A 286 -18.35 11.25 -2.98
C ALA A 286 -17.91 10.17 -1.97
N LEU A 287 -16.61 9.93 -1.84
CA LEU A 287 -16.07 8.95 -0.92
C LEU A 287 -16.28 9.34 0.55
N TRP A 288 -16.03 10.60 0.92
CA TRP A 288 -16.25 11.07 2.29
C TRP A 288 -17.72 11.07 2.67
N LYS A 289 -18.61 11.41 1.74
CA LYS A 289 -20.06 11.27 1.96
C LYS A 289 -20.44 9.81 2.24
N LYS A 290 -19.93 8.87 1.45
CA LYS A 290 -20.15 7.44 1.67
C LYS A 290 -19.57 6.97 3.01
N GLY A 291 -18.36 7.41 3.35
CA GLY A 291 -17.76 7.15 4.65
C GLY A 291 -18.62 7.68 5.80
N LEU A 292 -19.19 8.88 5.67
CA LEU A 292 -20.07 9.46 6.69
C LEU A 292 -21.40 8.69 6.82
N GLU A 293 -21.93 8.14 5.73
CA GLU A 293 -23.12 7.27 5.78
C GLU A 293 -22.84 5.99 6.60
N LEU A 294 -21.61 5.46 6.55
CA LEU A 294 -21.16 4.28 7.30
C LEU A 294 -20.71 4.61 8.73
N PHE A 295 -20.14 5.80 8.93
CA PHE A 295 -19.57 6.29 10.19
C PHE A 295 -20.16 7.66 10.55
N PRO A 296 -21.46 7.72 10.92
CA PRO A 296 -22.20 8.99 11.06
C PRO A 296 -21.70 9.90 12.19
N ASN A 297 -20.89 9.36 13.11
CA ASN A 297 -20.36 10.10 14.26
C ASN A 297 -18.91 10.56 14.05
N ASP A 298 -18.30 10.34 12.88
CA ASP A 298 -16.94 10.79 12.62
C ASP A 298 -16.90 12.30 12.30
N ALA A 299 -16.27 13.07 13.19
CA ALA A 299 -16.22 14.52 13.07
C ALA A 299 -15.40 15.01 11.87
N ASP A 300 -14.37 14.26 11.47
CA ASP A 300 -13.49 14.65 10.36
C ASP A 300 -14.21 14.47 9.02
N LEU A 301 -14.88 13.34 8.81
CA LEU A 301 -15.73 13.12 7.64
C LEU A 301 -16.90 14.12 7.59
N LEU A 302 -17.49 14.46 8.74
CA LEU A 302 -18.53 15.49 8.81
C LEU A 302 -17.99 16.84 8.31
N ALA A 303 -16.81 17.27 8.78
CA ALA A 303 -16.19 18.52 8.34
C ALA A 303 -15.90 18.52 6.83
N LYS A 304 -15.29 17.42 6.33
CA LYS A 304 -14.93 17.24 4.92
C LYS A 304 -16.14 17.21 3.99
N SER A 305 -17.25 16.59 4.42
CA SER A 305 -18.50 16.54 3.63
C SER A 305 -19.20 17.89 3.47
N GLN A 306 -18.90 18.85 4.36
CA GLN A 306 -19.48 20.20 4.34
C GLN A 306 -18.66 21.22 3.55
N GLY A 307 -17.55 20.80 2.93
CA GLY A 307 -16.67 21.67 2.13
C GLY A 307 -15.86 22.68 2.96
N LYS A 308 -15.55 22.35 4.22
CA LYS A 308 -14.71 23.16 5.11
C LYS A 308 -13.26 22.69 5.14
#